data_AF-A0A928JMF3-F1
#
_entry.id   AF-A0A928JMF3-F1
#
_cell.length_a   1.000
_cell.length_b   1.000
_cell.length_c   1.000
_cell.angle_alpha   90.00
_cell.angle_beta   90.00
_cell.angle_gamma   90.00
#
_symmetry.space_group_name_H-M   'P 1'
#
loop_
_entity.id
_entity.type
_entity.pdbx_description
1 polymer ?
#
loop_
_entity_poly.entity_id
_entity_poly.type
_entity_poly.pdbx_seq_one_letter_code
_entity_poly.pdbx_strand_id
1 'polypeptide(L)'
;MPDNRLEQDGLYGRINSLEEEIADLKYTNQKLYKDCVTFAKKLKKIQVSGILDEDVDGLKELNTQYAEEIAALKEQIVALTIENQNMREVSQANELKETLEDIEDELPIVLEPAAGPEEEELFADEIAAPSLETIQNTELANATRTGNTVSFKALKLDEPDEEPEVGPAMRNSNQGRAKRAPAPQQPRTSHRKGSPGRRILRGILATLLTLVLLLALISGIVGLFAHNFPDATIGGLRCYTVQNDAMAPNVKQTDVIVVKKVAMEKLQPSNVILSTYGDRSFGSVEAIETRDGANYIVAADNTGATYDVTADQYLGKAVYRIAGLGKLTKYALTHRINYFAVLASLALVLIALLILFPSRKPRRKDQPKFGRDYNVEDFTI
;
A
#
# COMPACT_ATOMS: atom_id res chain seq x y z
N MET A 1 -27.95 -73.44 -15.23
CA MET A 1 -26.58 -72.89 -15.12
C MET A 1 -26.71 -71.39 -15.36
N PRO A 2 -26.74 -70.56 -14.31
CA PRO A 2 -26.79 -69.12 -14.48
C PRO A 2 -25.53 -68.63 -15.22
N ASP A 3 -25.73 -67.58 -16.00
CA ASP A 3 -24.84 -67.14 -17.08
C ASP A 3 -23.62 -66.38 -16.51
N ASN A 4 -22.53 -67.11 -16.23
CA ASN A 4 -21.27 -66.61 -15.64
C ASN A 4 -20.58 -65.49 -16.46
N ARG A 5 -21.07 -65.18 -17.66
CA ARG A 5 -20.48 -64.18 -18.56
C ARG A 5 -20.75 -62.75 -18.09
N LEU A 6 -21.92 -62.48 -17.52
CA LEU A 6 -22.28 -61.14 -17.04
C LEU A 6 -21.42 -60.71 -15.83
N GLU A 7 -21.01 -61.65 -14.98
CA GLU A 7 -20.11 -61.36 -13.85
C GLU A 7 -18.66 -61.13 -14.31
N GLN A 8 -18.20 -61.86 -15.34
CA GLN A 8 -16.86 -61.67 -15.90
C GLN A 8 -16.70 -60.29 -16.55
N ASP A 9 -17.68 -59.84 -17.35
CA ASP A 9 -17.62 -58.53 -17.99
C ASP A 9 -17.61 -57.38 -16.97
N GLY A 10 -18.36 -57.53 -15.86
CA GLY A 10 -18.33 -56.58 -14.75
C GLY A 10 -16.98 -56.51 -14.02
N LEU A 11 -16.29 -57.65 -13.87
CA LEU A 11 -14.97 -57.71 -13.26
C LEU A 11 -13.89 -57.08 -14.14
N TYR A 12 -13.89 -57.32 -15.45
CA TYR A 12 -12.94 -56.69 -16.37
C TYR A 12 -13.11 -55.18 -16.43
N GLY A 13 -14.35 -54.68 -16.42
CA GLY A 13 -14.62 -53.24 -16.33
C GLY A 13 -14.02 -52.60 -15.07
N ARG A 14 -14.14 -53.28 -13.92
CA ARG A 14 -13.54 -52.82 -12.66
C ARG A 14 -12.01 -52.84 -12.67
N ILE A 15 -11.40 -53.87 -13.25
CA ILE A 15 -9.94 -53.97 -13.36
C ILE A 15 -9.40 -52.81 -14.20
N ASN A 16 -9.98 -52.55 -15.37
CA ASN A 16 -9.55 -51.45 -16.23
C ASN A 16 -9.71 -50.08 -15.55
N SER A 17 -10.81 -49.87 -14.83
CA SER A 17 -11.03 -48.63 -14.05
C SER A 17 -10.00 -48.45 -12.94
N LEU A 18 -9.60 -49.52 -12.24
CA LEU A 18 -8.57 -49.47 -11.20
C LEU A 18 -7.18 -49.24 -11.79
N GLU A 19 -6.87 -49.80 -12.96
CA GLU A 19 -5.60 -49.55 -13.65
C GLU A 19 -5.47 -48.08 -14.07
N GLU A 20 -6.55 -47.46 -14.55
CA GLU A 20 -6.61 -46.03 -14.87
C GLU A 20 -6.40 -45.17 -13.62
N GLU A 21 -7.08 -45.49 -12.52
CA GLU A 21 -6.94 -44.77 -11.24
C GLU A 21 -5.51 -44.87 -10.67
N ILE A 22 -4.88 -46.05 -10.76
CA ILE A 22 -3.48 -46.25 -10.35
C ILE A 22 -2.53 -45.42 -11.23
N ALA A 23 -2.79 -45.30 -12.53
CA ALA A 23 -1.98 -44.49 -13.44
C ALA A 23 -2.07 -42.99 -13.08
N ASP A 24 -3.27 -42.49 -12.80
CA ASP A 24 -3.51 -41.11 -12.38
C ASP A 24 -2.90 -40.80 -11.01
N LEU A 25 -2.99 -41.73 -10.05
CA LEU A 25 -2.33 -41.61 -8.76
C LEU A 25 -0.79 -41.57 -8.89
N LYS A 26 -0.21 -42.35 -9.80
CA LYS A 26 1.23 -42.28 -10.09
C LYS A 26 1.62 -40.94 -10.68
N TYR A 27 0.83 -40.40 -11.59
CA TYR A 27 1.08 -39.09 -12.20
C TYR A 27 1.01 -37.95 -11.16
N THR A 28 -0.02 -37.95 -10.31
CA THR A 28 -0.20 -36.95 -9.25
C THR A 28 0.90 -37.01 -8.20
N ASN A 29 1.30 -38.21 -7.75
CA ASN A 29 2.43 -38.37 -6.83
C ASN A 29 3.75 -37.88 -7.44
N GLN A 30 4.00 -38.14 -8.74
CA GLN A 30 5.18 -37.64 -9.41
C GLN A 30 5.21 -36.11 -9.51
N LYS A 31 4.04 -35.49 -9.72
CA LYS A 31 3.89 -34.03 -9.73
C LYS A 31 4.16 -33.45 -8.34
N LEU A 32 3.55 -34.02 -7.30
CA LEU A 32 3.73 -33.59 -5.92
C LEU A 32 5.22 -33.67 -5.52
N TYR A 33 5.91 -34.76 -5.87
CA TYR A 33 7.34 -34.89 -5.63
C TYR A 33 8.17 -33.80 -6.30
N LYS A 34 7.86 -33.47 -7.57
CA LYS A 34 8.53 -32.37 -8.30
C LYS A 34 8.30 -31.01 -7.63
N ASP A 35 7.09 -30.78 -7.13
CA ASP A 35 6.73 -29.53 -6.46
C ASP A 35 7.44 -29.41 -5.11
N CYS A 36 7.47 -30.48 -4.30
CA CYS A 36 8.21 -30.55 -3.04
C CYS A 36 9.72 -30.31 -3.25
N VAL A 37 10.34 -30.95 -4.25
CA VAL A 37 11.76 -30.75 -4.56
C VAL A 37 12.04 -29.32 -5.04
N THR A 38 11.14 -28.73 -5.82
CA THR A 38 11.27 -27.34 -6.29
C THR A 38 11.16 -26.36 -5.13
N PHE A 39 10.24 -26.61 -4.19
CA PHE A 39 10.07 -25.83 -2.98
C PHE A 39 11.30 -25.94 -2.07
N ALA A 40 11.81 -27.14 -1.81
CA ALA A 40 13.03 -27.36 -1.03
C ALA A 40 14.25 -26.64 -1.63
N LYS A 41 14.39 -26.64 -2.97
CA LYS A 41 15.45 -25.87 -3.65
C LYS A 41 15.30 -24.36 -3.49
N LYS A 42 14.07 -23.84 -3.49
CA LYS A 42 13.82 -22.42 -3.21
C LYS A 42 14.22 -22.08 -1.79
N LEU A 43 13.80 -22.88 -0.80
CA LEU A 43 14.20 -22.69 0.60
C LEU A 43 15.71 -22.72 0.78
N LYS A 44 16.39 -23.73 0.23
CA LYS A 44 17.86 -23.82 0.29
C LYS A 44 18.53 -22.62 -0.40
N LYS A 45 17.98 -22.12 -1.50
CA LYS A 45 18.51 -20.93 -2.18
C LYS A 45 18.34 -19.67 -1.32
N ILE A 46 17.22 -19.53 -0.61
CA ILE A 46 16.97 -18.43 0.31
C ILE A 46 17.96 -18.50 1.49
N GLN A 47 18.15 -19.69 2.08
CA GLN A 47 19.10 -19.93 3.15
C GLN A 47 20.56 -19.62 2.71
N VAL A 48 21.00 -20.17 1.57
CA VAL A 48 22.36 -19.94 1.04
C VAL A 48 22.58 -18.50 0.58
N SER A 49 21.51 -17.78 0.22
CA SER A 49 21.64 -16.37 -0.21
C SER A 49 21.96 -15.40 0.92
N GLY A 50 22.06 -15.86 2.18
CA GLY A 50 22.34 -14.99 3.33
C GLY A 50 21.21 -14.03 3.69
N ILE A 51 20.15 -13.97 2.87
CA ILE A 51 18.96 -13.12 3.08
C ILE A 51 18.28 -13.41 4.42
N LEU A 52 18.41 -14.62 4.97
CA LEU A 52 17.88 -14.95 6.30
C LEU A 52 18.87 -14.74 7.44
N ASP A 53 20.17 -14.68 7.17
CA ASP A 53 21.20 -14.64 8.22
C ASP A 53 21.68 -13.20 8.52
N GLU A 54 21.44 -12.24 7.62
CA GLU A 54 22.07 -10.92 7.75
C GLU A 54 21.39 -9.92 8.69
N ASP A 55 20.20 -10.16 9.25
CA ASP A 55 19.64 -9.18 10.20
C ASP A 55 18.47 -9.68 11.07
N VAL A 56 18.48 -10.93 11.53
CA VAL A 56 17.42 -11.39 12.47
C VAL A 56 17.44 -10.56 13.77
N ASP A 57 18.63 -10.18 14.23
CA ASP A 57 18.78 -9.34 15.42
C ASP A 57 18.41 -7.88 15.13
N GLY A 58 18.78 -7.33 13.95
CA GLY A 58 18.32 -6.02 13.50
C GLY A 58 16.79 -5.95 13.35
N LEU A 59 16.15 -7.03 12.89
CA LEU A 59 14.69 -7.11 12.79
C LEU A 59 14.01 -7.17 14.17
N LYS A 60 14.64 -7.81 15.16
CA LYS A 60 14.14 -7.81 16.55
C LYS A 60 14.25 -6.42 17.15
N GLU A 61 15.38 -5.74 16.97
CA GLU A 61 15.61 -4.39 17.46
C GLU A 61 14.62 -3.39 16.84
N LEU A 62 14.38 -3.49 15.54
CA LEU A 62 13.38 -2.68 14.82
C LEU A 62 11.95 -2.96 15.32
N ASN A 63 11.61 -4.22 15.60
CA ASN A 63 10.30 -4.57 16.15
C ASN A 63 10.11 -4.06 17.58
N THR A 64 11.15 -4.07 18.41
CA THR A 64 11.10 -3.43 19.74
C THR A 64 10.92 -1.92 19.63
N GLN A 65 11.64 -1.26 18.72
CA GLN A 65 11.49 0.17 18.47
C GLN A 65 10.06 0.52 18.03
N TYR A 66 9.49 -0.22 17.09
CA TYR A 66 8.10 0.00 16.67
C TYR A 66 7.09 -0.28 17.79
N ALA A 67 7.35 -1.26 18.66
CA ALA A 67 6.48 -1.50 19.82
C ALA A 67 6.50 -0.32 20.81
N GLU A 68 7.66 0.29 21.04
CA GLU A 68 7.82 1.49 21.86
C GLU A 68 7.13 2.71 21.23
N GLU A 69 7.31 2.94 19.93
CA GLU A 69 6.65 4.03 19.21
C GLU A 69 5.12 3.88 19.24
N ILE A 70 4.60 2.66 19.09
CA ILE A 70 3.17 2.38 19.20
C ILE A 70 2.66 2.64 20.63
N ALA A 71 3.43 2.30 21.66
CA ALA A 71 3.07 2.58 23.04
C ALA A 71 3.00 4.10 23.31
N ALA A 72 4.00 4.85 22.86
CA ALA A 72 4.02 6.31 22.99
C ALA A 72 2.86 6.99 22.26
N LEU A 73 2.53 6.53 21.04
CA LEU A 73 1.39 7.05 20.28
C LEU A 73 0.05 6.75 20.98
N LYS A 74 -0.08 5.58 21.61
CA LYS A 74 -1.29 5.26 22.40
C LYS A 74 -1.43 6.19 23.61
N GLU A 75 -0.34 6.49 24.30
CA GLU A 75 -0.35 7.43 25.43
C GLU A 75 -0.77 8.84 24.98
N GLN A 76 -0.24 9.31 23.84
CA GLN A 76 -0.65 10.60 23.26
C GLN A 76 -2.13 10.65 22.90
N ILE A 77 -2.68 9.57 22.32
CA ILE A 77 -4.12 9.49 21.99
C ILE A 77 -4.97 9.56 23.27
N VAL A 78 -4.57 8.87 24.34
CA VAL A 78 -5.28 8.94 25.63
C VAL A 78 -5.23 10.36 26.20
N ALA A 79 -4.06 11.00 26.19
CA ALA A 79 -3.92 12.39 26.66
C ALA A 79 -4.82 13.37 25.87
N LEU A 80 -4.81 13.28 24.53
CA LEU A 80 -5.68 14.10 23.67
C LEU A 80 -7.17 13.79 23.87
N THR A 81 -7.52 12.55 24.23
CA THR A 81 -8.91 12.18 24.52
C THR A 81 -9.40 12.84 25.80
N ILE A 82 -8.56 12.84 26.84
CA ILE A 82 -8.84 13.53 28.11
C ILE A 82 -8.96 15.05 27.88
N GLU A 83 -8.05 15.64 27.11
CA GLU A 83 -8.09 17.07 26.79
C GLU A 83 -9.38 17.47 26.06
N ASN A 84 -9.80 16.67 25.06
CA ASN A 84 -11.06 16.90 24.36
C ASN A 84 -12.29 16.74 25.26
N GLN A 85 -12.23 15.84 26.24
CA GLN A 85 -13.32 15.66 27.20
C GLN A 85 -13.42 16.86 28.14
N ASN A 86 -12.30 17.35 28.67
CA ASN A 86 -12.25 18.57 29.48
C ASN A 86 -12.77 19.79 28.72
N MET A 87 -12.41 19.93 27.43
CA MET A 87 -12.92 21.02 26.58
C MET A 87 -14.44 20.96 26.39
N ARG A 88 -15.03 19.76 26.30
CA ARG A 88 -16.49 19.60 26.23
C ARG A 88 -17.16 19.97 27.54
N GLU A 89 -16.60 19.57 28.68
CA GLU A 89 -17.12 19.93 30.01
C GLU A 89 -17.08 21.45 30.23
N VAL A 90 -16.00 22.13 29.81
CA VAL A 90 -15.90 23.60 29.84
C VAL A 90 -16.95 24.24 28.93
N SER A 91 -17.17 23.71 27.72
CA SER A 91 -18.21 24.22 26.82
C SER A 91 -19.61 24.10 27.43
N GLN A 92 -19.93 22.95 28.03
CA GLN A 92 -21.22 22.73 28.69
C GLN A 92 -21.40 23.63 29.92
N ALA A 93 -20.33 23.84 30.71
CA ALA A 93 -20.37 24.74 31.85
C ALA A 93 -20.62 26.20 31.43
N ASN A 94 -20.05 26.63 30.30
CA ASN A 94 -20.28 27.97 29.77
C ASN A 94 -21.73 28.14 29.24
N GLU A 95 -22.27 27.16 28.54
CA GLU A 95 -23.67 27.16 28.11
C GLU A 95 -24.63 27.24 29.31
N LEU A 96 -24.39 26.44 30.36
CA LEU A 96 -25.19 26.48 31.58
C LEU A 96 -25.10 27.85 32.27
N LYS A 97 -23.92 28.47 32.29
CA LYS A 97 -23.73 29.79 32.88
C LYS A 97 -24.53 30.86 32.12
N GLU A 98 -24.50 30.83 30.79
CA GLU A 98 -25.30 31.72 29.94
C GLU A 98 -26.79 31.56 30.24
N THR A 99 -27.29 30.32 30.33
CA THR A 99 -28.70 30.08 30.69
C THR A 99 -29.06 30.53 32.11
N LEU A 100 -28.11 30.54 33.05
CA LEU A 100 -28.36 30.99 34.42
C LEU A 100 -28.45 32.52 34.51
N GLU A 101 -27.61 33.21 33.73
CA GLU A 101 -27.60 34.67 33.61
C GLU A 101 -28.90 35.19 32.98
N ASP A 102 -29.42 34.48 31.95
CA ASP A 102 -30.74 34.77 31.37
C ASP A 102 -31.90 34.60 32.37
N ILE A 103 -31.82 33.62 33.27
CA ILE A 103 -32.86 33.37 34.29
C ILE A 103 -32.80 34.42 35.42
N GLU A 104 -31.61 34.87 35.82
CA GLU A 104 -31.47 35.93 36.84
C GLU A 104 -32.07 37.27 36.37
N ASP A 105 -31.97 37.58 35.08
CA ASP A 105 -32.56 38.80 34.50
C ASP A 105 -34.09 38.73 34.37
N GLU A 106 -34.68 37.54 34.29
CA GLU A 106 -36.14 37.35 34.20
C GLU A 106 -36.85 37.22 35.57
N LEU A 107 -36.11 37.07 36.68
CA LEU A 107 -36.73 36.98 38.01
C LEU A 107 -37.15 38.36 38.51
N PRO A 108 -38.47 38.64 38.66
CA PRO A 108 -38.93 39.89 39.24
C PRO A 108 -38.50 39.96 40.71
N ILE A 109 -37.83 41.05 41.07
CA ILE A 109 -37.48 41.38 42.46
C ILE A 109 -38.77 41.55 43.26
N VAL A 110 -39.24 40.47 43.88
CA VAL A 110 -40.29 40.50 44.89
C VAL A 110 -39.64 40.21 46.24
N LEU A 111 -39.11 41.26 46.84
CA LEU A 111 -38.72 41.28 48.26
C LEU A 111 -39.94 41.68 49.09
N GLU A 112 -40.67 40.71 49.61
CA GLU A 112 -41.44 40.89 50.86
C GLU A 112 -40.90 39.94 51.92
N PRO A 113 -40.51 40.44 53.11
CA PRO A 113 -40.05 39.60 54.21
C PRO A 113 -41.26 39.09 55.01
N ALA A 114 -41.69 37.86 54.74
CA ALA A 114 -42.65 37.17 55.59
C ALA A 114 -41.90 36.35 56.65
N ALA A 115 -41.92 36.88 57.88
CA ALA A 115 -41.49 36.16 59.07
C ALA A 115 -42.48 35.04 59.42
N GLY A 116 -41.95 33.86 59.74
CA GLY A 116 -42.68 32.76 60.35
C GLY A 116 -41.73 31.61 60.66
N PRO A 117 -41.51 31.23 61.94
CA PRO A 117 -40.81 30.02 62.31
C PRO A 117 -41.79 28.83 62.31
N GLU A 118 -41.24 27.60 62.34
CA GLU A 118 -41.96 26.29 62.36
C GLU A 118 -42.34 25.84 60.93
N GLU A 119 -41.97 24.69 60.36
CA GLU A 119 -41.65 23.32 60.80
C GLU A 119 -40.65 22.75 59.77
N GLU A 120 -39.45 22.27 60.12
CA GLU A 120 -39.08 20.91 60.52
C GLU A 120 -39.76 19.73 59.80
N GLU A 121 -38.90 18.84 59.27
CA GLU A 121 -39.11 17.41 58.94
C GLU A 121 -39.93 17.01 57.70
N LEU A 122 -39.24 16.61 56.61
CA LEU A 122 -39.17 15.24 56.06
C LEU A 122 -38.47 15.28 54.68
N PHE A 123 -37.99 14.13 54.20
CA PHE A 123 -37.33 13.90 52.90
C PHE A 123 -35.80 14.08 52.87
N ALA A 124 -35.13 13.42 53.79
CA ALA A 124 -33.79 12.88 53.56
C ALA A 124 -33.92 11.38 53.29
N ASP A 125 -34.26 10.99 52.07
CA ASP A 125 -33.94 9.64 51.59
C ASP A 125 -33.86 9.61 50.05
N GLU A 126 -32.79 8.96 49.59
CA GLU A 126 -32.73 8.21 48.33
C GLU A 126 -32.49 8.97 47.01
N ILE A 127 -31.33 9.62 46.86
CA ILE A 127 -30.64 9.65 45.55
C ILE A 127 -29.13 9.45 45.79
N ALA A 128 -28.71 8.20 45.97
CA ALA A 128 -27.29 7.84 45.92
C ALA A 128 -26.84 7.85 44.45
N ALA A 129 -26.08 8.88 44.07
CA ALA A 129 -25.40 8.92 42.78
C ALA A 129 -24.41 7.73 42.66
N PRO A 130 -24.38 7.00 41.53
CA PRO A 130 -23.43 5.91 41.36
C PRO A 130 -22.00 6.45 41.38
N SER A 131 -21.15 5.86 42.23
CA SER A 131 -19.75 6.24 42.33
C SER A 131 -19.00 5.92 41.02
N LEU A 132 -18.12 6.83 40.64
CA LEU A 132 -17.32 6.81 39.40
C LEU A 132 -16.50 5.52 39.18
N GLU A 133 -16.22 4.76 40.25
CA GLU A 133 -15.55 3.46 40.16
C GLU A 133 -16.39 2.37 39.49
N THR A 134 -17.72 2.49 39.49
CA THR A 134 -18.62 1.48 38.91
C THR A 134 -18.65 1.57 37.37
N ILE A 135 -18.42 2.77 36.82
CA ILE A 135 -18.46 3.00 35.37
C ILE A 135 -17.15 2.51 34.70
N GLN A 136 -15.99 2.69 35.33
CA GLN A 136 -14.70 2.27 34.76
C GLN A 136 -14.53 0.74 34.67
N ASN A 137 -15.14 -0.02 35.58
CA ASN A 137 -15.01 -1.49 35.59
C ASN A 137 -15.90 -2.20 34.56
N THR A 138 -16.91 -1.52 34.00
CA THR A 138 -17.84 -2.13 33.03
C THR A 138 -17.33 -2.05 31.59
N GLU A 139 -16.48 -1.07 31.27
CA GLU A 139 -15.89 -0.93 29.93
C GLU A 139 -14.63 -1.79 29.74
N LEU A 140 -13.85 -2.03 30.80
CA LEU A 140 -12.65 -2.88 30.72
C LEU A 140 -13.00 -4.36 30.47
N ALA A 141 -14.17 -4.83 30.94
CA ALA A 141 -14.62 -6.20 30.75
C ALA A 141 -15.03 -6.52 29.29
N ASN A 142 -15.46 -5.51 28.52
CA ASN A 142 -15.91 -5.71 27.14
C ASN A 142 -14.76 -5.65 26.11
N ALA A 143 -13.61 -5.08 26.45
CA ALA A 143 -12.44 -5.03 25.56
C ALA A 143 -11.67 -6.37 25.46
N THR A 144 -11.86 -7.29 26.41
CA THR A 144 -11.19 -8.61 26.43
C THR A 144 -11.91 -9.71 25.63
N ARG A 145 -13.06 -9.42 25.00
CA ARG A 145 -13.90 -10.45 24.34
C ARG A 145 -13.59 -10.70 22.86
N THR A 146 -12.64 -10.00 22.26
CA THR A 146 -12.21 -10.20 20.86
C THR A 146 -10.74 -10.64 20.77
N GLY A 147 -10.33 -11.56 21.64
CA GLY A 147 -9.05 -12.26 21.54
C GLY A 147 -9.11 -13.38 20.49
N ASN A 148 -8.51 -13.15 19.33
CA ASN A 148 -8.16 -14.22 18.39
C ASN A 148 -6.64 -14.18 18.15
N THR A 149 -5.89 -14.59 19.16
CA THR A 149 -4.44 -14.83 19.08
C THR A 149 -4.21 -16.35 19.04
N VAL A 150 -3.83 -16.84 17.87
CA VAL A 150 -3.40 -18.23 17.68
C VAL A 150 -2.01 -18.38 18.31
N SER A 151 -1.96 -18.96 19.50
CA SER A 151 -0.73 -19.36 20.17
C SER A 151 -0.20 -20.65 19.53
N PHE A 152 0.90 -20.55 18.77
CA PHE A 152 1.67 -21.73 18.37
C PHE A 152 2.56 -22.15 19.54
N LYS A 153 2.09 -23.15 20.29
CA LYS A 153 2.84 -23.86 21.32
C LYS A 153 3.94 -24.66 20.62
N ALA A 154 5.19 -24.25 20.80
CA ALA A 154 6.37 -24.94 20.28
C ALA A 154 6.41 -26.37 20.84
N LEU A 155 6.24 -27.36 19.97
CA LEU A 155 6.52 -28.77 20.23
C LEU A 155 8.04 -28.93 20.31
N LYS A 156 8.54 -29.18 21.52
CA LYS A 156 9.85 -29.79 21.75
C LYS A 156 9.78 -31.21 21.16
N LEU A 157 10.60 -31.48 20.16
CA LEU A 157 10.88 -32.83 19.70
C LEU A 157 12.16 -33.29 20.39
N ASP A 158 12.03 -34.44 21.03
CA ASP A 158 13.05 -35.14 21.79
C ASP A 158 14.24 -35.51 20.88
N GLU A 159 15.44 -35.27 21.39
CA GLU A 159 16.70 -35.79 20.86
C GLU A 159 16.72 -37.32 21.05
N PRO A 160 17.05 -38.11 20.03
CA PRO A 160 17.39 -39.50 20.25
C PRO A 160 18.89 -39.67 20.49
N ASP A 161 19.11 -40.40 21.59
CA ASP A 161 20.29 -41.00 22.18
C ASP A 161 21.43 -41.49 21.26
N GLU A 162 22.57 -41.57 21.94
CA GLU A 162 23.91 -42.02 21.57
C GLU A 162 24.02 -43.42 20.91
N GLU A 163 25.01 -43.50 20.01
CA GLU A 163 25.96 -44.64 19.80
C GLU A 163 25.49 -45.93 19.06
N PRO A 164 26.40 -46.71 18.41
CA PRO A 164 27.83 -46.84 18.72
C PRO A 164 28.85 -46.79 17.56
N GLU A 165 30.10 -46.63 17.99
CA GLU A 165 31.34 -46.87 17.25
C GLU A 165 31.35 -48.24 16.53
N VAL A 166 31.71 -48.23 15.24
CA VAL A 166 32.26 -49.40 14.56
C VAL A 166 33.58 -49.00 13.91
N GLY A 167 34.63 -49.69 14.35
CA GLY A 167 36.04 -49.41 14.06
C GLY A 167 36.52 -49.68 12.63
N PRO A 168 37.85 -49.64 12.43
CA PRO A 168 38.48 -49.36 11.16
C PRO A 168 38.85 -50.62 10.36
N ALA A 169 39.17 -50.37 9.08
CA ALA A 169 40.05 -51.14 8.19
C ALA A 169 39.37 -51.79 6.97
N MET A 170 39.74 -51.28 5.79
CA MET A 170 40.21 -52.03 4.60
C MET A 170 40.52 -50.96 3.53
N ARG A 171 41.77 -50.59 3.23
CA ARG A 171 42.82 -51.35 2.52
C ARG A 171 42.33 -52.05 1.25
N ASN A 172 42.63 -51.41 0.11
CA ASN A 172 42.90 -51.94 -1.24
C ASN A 172 42.26 -51.01 -2.29
N SER A 173 42.83 -50.72 -3.45
CA SER A 173 44.06 -51.17 -4.09
C SER A 173 44.30 -50.20 -5.24
N ASN A 174 45.45 -49.52 -5.19
CA ASN A 174 45.99 -48.76 -6.31
C ASN A 174 46.54 -49.77 -7.33
N GLN A 175 45.77 -50.14 -8.35
CA GLN A 175 46.30 -50.86 -9.51
C GLN A 175 45.66 -50.38 -10.82
N GLY A 176 46.52 -49.96 -11.75
CA GLY A 176 46.29 -50.21 -13.17
C GLY A 176 45.58 -49.13 -13.97
N ARG A 177 45.98 -47.85 -13.89
CA ARG A 177 45.56 -46.88 -14.91
C ARG A 177 46.47 -46.97 -16.14
N ALA A 178 46.09 -47.87 -17.04
CA ALA A 178 46.67 -48.00 -18.37
C ALA A 178 46.60 -46.66 -19.13
N LYS A 179 47.73 -46.26 -19.73
CA LYS A 179 47.85 -45.11 -20.64
C LYS A 179 46.95 -45.30 -21.85
N ARG A 180 45.75 -44.70 -21.84
CA ARG A 180 44.91 -44.54 -23.03
C ARG A 180 45.50 -43.43 -23.90
N ALA A 181 45.59 -43.71 -25.20
CA ALA A 181 46.02 -42.79 -26.24
C ALA A 181 45.17 -41.48 -26.21
N PRO A 182 45.77 -40.33 -26.57
CA PRO A 182 45.08 -39.05 -26.59
C PRO A 182 43.93 -39.09 -27.60
N ALA A 183 42.70 -39.00 -27.10
CA ALA A 183 41.51 -38.89 -27.92
C ALA A 183 41.59 -37.63 -28.83
N PRO A 184 41.08 -37.70 -30.07
CA PRO A 184 41.12 -36.59 -31.02
C PRO A 184 40.52 -35.34 -30.37
N GLN A 185 41.35 -34.29 -30.30
CA GLN A 185 40.98 -33.00 -29.73
C GLN A 185 39.76 -32.47 -30.47
N GLN A 186 38.58 -32.61 -29.87
CA GLN A 186 37.38 -32.01 -30.40
C GLN A 186 37.62 -30.49 -30.51
N PRO A 187 37.21 -29.87 -31.63
CA PRO A 187 37.48 -28.46 -31.89
C PRO A 187 36.96 -27.66 -30.70
N ARG A 188 37.90 -27.01 -29.98
CA ARG A 188 37.61 -26.13 -28.86
C ARG A 188 36.72 -25.01 -29.37
N THR A 189 35.41 -25.20 -29.26
CA THR A 189 34.43 -24.16 -29.59
C THR A 189 34.75 -22.97 -28.71
N SER A 190 35.26 -21.91 -29.34
CA SER A 190 35.62 -20.68 -28.65
C SER A 190 34.34 -20.10 -28.04
N HIS A 191 34.22 -20.27 -26.72
CA HIS A 191 33.16 -19.68 -25.93
C HIS A 191 33.32 -18.16 -26.00
N ARG A 192 32.69 -17.52 -26.99
CA ARG A 192 32.49 -16.07 -27.02
C ARG A 192 31.67 -15.70 -25.79
N LYS A 193 32.35 -15.28 -24.72
CA LYS A 193 31.76 -14.64 -23.53
C LYS A 193 30.85 -13.52 -24.03
N GLY A 194 29.53 -13.70 -23.88
CA GLY A 194 28.58 -12.62 -24.16
C GLY A 194 28.84 -11.48 -23.17
N SER A 195 28.98 -10.26 -23.68
CA SER A 195 29.26 -9.11 -22.82
C SER A 195 28.12 -8.88 -21.81
N PRO A 196 28.43 -8.67 -20.52
CA PRO A 196 27.42 -8.44 -19.48
C PRO A 196 26.52 -7.22 -19.78
N GLY A 197 27.03 -6.23 -20.53
CA GLY A 197 26.29 -5.02 -20.88
C GLY A 197 24.97 -5.23 -21.64
N ARG A 198 24.83 -6.32 -22.43
CA ARG A 198 23.57 -6.59 -23.15
C ARG A 198 22.40 -6.92 -22.22
N ARG A 199 22.67 -7.47 -21.03
CA ARG A 199 21.63 -7.78 -20.05
C ARG A 199 21.09 -6.52 -19.39
N ILE A 200 21.99 -5.62 -19.02
CA ILE A 200 21.66 -4.33 -18.39
C ILE A 200 20.88 -3.46 -19.39
N LEU A 201 21.35 -3.35 -20.62
CA LEU A 201 20.66 -2.56 -21.66
C LEU A 201 19.22 -3.04 -21.90
N ARG A 202 19.00 -4.36 -21.95
CA ARG A 202 17.65 -4.92 -22.10
C ARG A 202 16.77 -4.62 -20.89
N GLY A 203 17.33 -4.66 -19.68
CA GLY A 203 16.63 -4.26 -18.46
C GLY A 203 16.15 -2.82 -18.55
N ILE A 204 17.06 -1.90 -18.89
CA ILE A 204 16.75 -0.47 -19.07
C ILE A 204 15.67 -0.26 -20.14
N LEU A 205 15.79 -0.94 -21.28
CA LEU A 205 14.83 -0.81 -22.38
C LEU A 205 13.44 -1.36 -22.00
N ALA A 206 13.39 -2.49 -21.27
CA ALA A 206 12.15 -3.04 -20.75
C ALA A 206 11.49 -2.12 -19.71
N THR A 207 12.29 -1.55 -18.79
CA THR A 207 11.78 -0.59 -17.79
C THR A 207 11.26 0.69 -18.46
N LEU A 208 11.91 1.16 -19.52
CA LEU A 208 11.48 2.34 -20.25
C LEU A 208 10.20 2.06 -21.05
N LEU A 209 10.07 0.88 -21.67
CA LEU A 209 8.82 0.45 -22.31
C LEU A 209 7.67 0.38 -21.29
N THR A 210 7.89 -0.21 -20.11
CA THR A 210 6.85 -0.27 -19.07
C THR A 210 6.44 1.12 -18.60
N LEU A 211 7.38 2.06 -18.50
CA LEU A 211 7.10 3.45 -18.11
C LEU A 211 6.28 4.19 -19.18
N VAL A 212 6.61 4.00 -20.47
CA VAL A 212 5.82 4.57 -21.59
C VAL A 212 4.40 4.01 -21.62
N LEU A 213 4.23 2.69 -21.41
CA LEU A 213 2.91 2.06 -21.34
C LEU A 213 2.10 2.53 -20.13
N LEU A 214 2.74 2.66 -18.96
CA LEU A 214 2.11 3.20 -17.77
C LEU A 214 1.64 4.64 -17.99
N LEU A 215 2.48 5.47 -18.60
CA LEU A 215 2.13 6.85 -18.94
C LEU A 215 0.95 6.90 -19.92
N ALA A 216 0.94 6.06 -20.95
CA ALA A 216 -0.16 5.97 -21.89
C ALA A 216 -1.47 5.52 -21.21
N LEU A 217 -1.39 4.56 -20.28
CA LEU A 217 -2.53 4.09 -19.49
C LEU A 217 -3.08 5.21 -18.60
N ILE A 218 -2.22 5.91 -17.85
CA ILE A 218 -2.62 7.03 -16.99
C ILE A 218 -3.25 8.14 -17.83
N SER A 219 -2.63 8.54 -18.94
CA SER A 219 -3.18 9.55 -19.85
C SER A 219 -4.53 9.14 -20.44
N GLY A 220 -4.70 7.85 -20.77
CA GLY A 220 -5.96 7.30 -21.25
C GLY A 220 -7.06 7.35 -20.19
N ILE A 221 -6.76 6.91 -18.97
CA ILE A 221 -7.68 6.98 -17.82
C ILE A 221 -8.06 8.44 -17.55
N VAL A 222 -7.07 9.33 -17.38
CA VAL A 222 -7.31 10.75 -17.12
C VAL A 222 -8.14 11.38 -18.25
N GLY A 223 -7.85 11.08 -19.51
CA GLY A 223 -8.64 11.58 -20.65
C GLY A 223 -10.10 11.11 -20.63
N LEU A 224 -10.34 9.85 -20.25
CA LEU A 224 -11.69 9.28 -20.16
C LEU A 224 -12.46 9.85 -18.96
N PHE A 225 -11.81 10.00 -17.81
CA PHE A 225 -12.40 10.62 -16.62
C PHE A 225 -12.67 12.11 -16.83
N ALA A 226 -11.73 12.85 -17.44
CA ALA A 226 -11.90 14.29 -17.69
C ALA A 226 -13.06 14.59 -18.65
N HIS A 227 -13.36 13.68 -19.57
CA HIS A 227 -14.50 13.82 -20.49
C HIS A 227 -15.84 13.57 -19.79
N ASN A 228 -15.92 12.52 -18.95
CA ASN A 228 -17.18 12.11 -18.34
C ASN A 228 -17.49 12.84 -17.02
N PHE A 229 -16.46 13.31 -16.32
CA PHE A 229 -16.57 13.94 -15.02
C PHE A 229 -15.62 15.15 -14.93
N PRO A 230 -16.00 16.29 -15.55
CA PRO A 230 -15.17 17.50 -15.54
C PRO A 230 -14.89 18.04 -14.13
N ASP A 231 -15.75 17.70 -13.16
CA ASP A 231 -15.64 18.09 -11.76
C ASP A 231 -15.11 17.00 -10.83
N ALA A 232 -14.67 15.85 -11.38
CA ALA A 232 -14.10 14.78 -10.57
C ALA A 232 -12.88 15.28 -9.78
N THR A 233 -12.87 14.95 -8.49
CA THR A 233 -11.74 15.18 -7.59
C THR A 233 -11.07 13.85 -7.31
N ILE A 234 -9.74 13.82 -7.33
CA ILE A 234 -8.98 12.64 -6.90
C ILE A 234 -8.46 12.96 -5.50
N GLY A 235 -9.08 12.38 -4.47
CA GLY A 235 -8.73 12.67 -3.07
C GLY A 235 -8.95 14.15 -2.67
N GLY A 236 -9.95 14.82 -3.26
CA GLY A 236 -10.21 16.24 -3.03
C GLY A 236 -9.22 17.21 -3.71
N LEU A 237 -8.29 16.69 -4.51
CA LEU A 237 -7.36 17.46 -5.32
C LEU A 237 -7.85 17.57 -6.76
N ARG A 238 -7.60 18.73 -7.37
CA ARG A 238 -7.87 19.03 -8.79
C ARG A 238 -6.65 19.62 -9.44
N CYS A 239 -6.38 19.25 -10.69
CA CYS A 239 -5.27 19.80 -11.46
C CYS A 239 -5.81 20.75 -12.51
N TYR A 240 -5.28 21.98 -12.53
CA TYR A 240 -5.64 23.00 -13.50
C TYR A 240 -4.41 23.47 -14.26
N THR A 241 -4.56 23.65 -15.57
CA THR A 241 -3.58 24.37 -16.37
C THR A 241 -3.87 25.86 -16.28
N VAL A 242 -2.84 26.64 -15.97
CA VAL A 242 -2.96 28.09 -15.91
C VAL A 242 -3.23 28.63 -17.32
N GLN A 243 -4.27 29.44 -17.49
CA GLN A 243 -4.62 30.02 -18.79
C GLN A 243 -4.15 31.47 -18.94
N ASN A 244 -3.94 32.19 -17.84
CA ASN A 244 -3.55 33.59 -17.82
C ASN A 244 -2.25 33.80 -17.01
N ASP A 245 -1.49 34.84 -17.36
CA ASP A 245 -0.25 35.22 -16.66
C ASP A 245 -0.51 36.23 -15.53
N ALA A 246 -1.72 36.24 -14.95
CA ALA A 246 -2.14 37.20 -13.93
C ALA A 246 -1.27 37.15 -12.65
N MET A 247 -0.60 36.03 -12.40
CA MET A 247 0.26 35.80 -11.24
C MET A 247 1.74 35.60 -11.63
N ALA A 248 2.15 35.97 -12.86
CA ALA A 248 3.54 35.90 -13.28
C ALA A 248 4.39 36.91 -12.48
N PRO A 249 5.63 36.58 -12.04
CA PRO A 249 6.41 35.40 -12.41
C PRO A 249 6.15 34.14 -11.57
N ASN A 250 5.35 34.25 -10.50
CA ASN A 250 5.12 33.16 -9.55
C ASN A 250 4.27 32.03 -10.12
N VAL A 251 3.35 32.33 -11.04
CA VAL A 251 2.54 31.34 -11.74
C VAL A 251 2.46 31.75 -13.20
N LYS A 252 2.90 30.87 -14.11
CA LYS A 252 2.90 31.12 -15.55
C LYS A 252 1.86 30.27 -16.26
N GLN A 253 1.39 30.71 -17.41
CA GLN A 253 0.48 29.98 -18.31
C GLN A 253 0.99 28.57 -18.68
N THR A 254 2.29 28.32 -18.52
CA THR A 254 2.91 27.03 -18.82
C THR A 254 2.86 26.03 -17.68
N ASP A 255 2.30 26.39 -16.54
CA ASP A 255 2.36 25.61 -15.32
C ASP A 255 1.06 24.83 -15.08
N VAL A 256 1.18 23.71 -14.37
CA VAL A 256 0.04 22.97 -13.84
C VAL A 256 -0.01 23.22 -12.34
N ILE A 257 -1.18 23.62 -11.84
CA ILE A 257 -1.41 23.85 -10.42
C ILE A 257 -2.35 22.79 -9.88
N VAL A 258 -1.94 22.19 -8.76
CA VAL A 258 -2.79 21.31 -7.97
C VAL A 258 -3.52 22.16 -6.93
N VAL A 259 -4.84 22.11 -6.98
CA VAL A 259 -5.75 22.89 -6.15
C VAL A 259 -6.50 21.95 -5.22
N LYS A 260 -6.61 22.33 -3.95
CA LYS A 260 -7.40 21.64 -2.92
C LYS A 260 -8.54 22.53 -2.48
N LYS A 261 -9.76 21.98 -2.39
CA LYS A 261 -10.90 22.73 -1.81
C LYS A 261 -10.68 22.87 -0.30
N VAL A 262 -10.61 24.11 0.17
CA VAL A 262 -10.41 24.45 1.60
C VAL A 262 -11.54 25.42 1.99
N ALA A 263 -12.07 25.30 3.20
CA ALA A 263 -13.08 26.25 3.69
C ALA A 263 -12.52 27.67 3.71
N MET A 264 -13.35 28.67 3.40
CA MET A 264 -12.92 30.07 3.33
C MET A 264 -12.30 30.57 4.64
N GLU A 265 -12.84 30.14 5.78
CA GLU A 265 -12.34 30.45 7.13
C GLU A 265 -10.90 30.00 7.38
N LYS A 266 -10.43 28.99 6.64
CA LYS A 266 -9.06 28.45 6.76
C LYS A 266 -8.09 29.08 5.78
N LEU A 267 -8.53 30.04 4.98
CA LEU A 267 -7.65 30.81 4.09
C LEU A 267 -6.91 31.86 4.90
N GLN A 268 -5.64 32.04 4.57
CA GLN A 268 -4.79 33.08 5.15
C GLN A 268 -4.43 34.09 4.06
N PRO A 269 -4.18 35.36 4.43
CA PRO A 269 -3.54 36.31 3.53
C PRO A 269 -2.28 35.70 2.92
N SER A 270 -1.96 36.07 1.67
CA SER A 270 -0.91 35.49 0.80
C SER A 270 -1.19 34.11 0.19
N ASN A 271 -2.30 33.45 0.53
CA ASN A 271 -2.62 32.18 -0.12
C ASN A 271 -3.00 32.40 -1.58
N VAL A 272 -2.46 31.57 -2.48
CA VAL A 272 -2.87 31.60 -3.89
C VAL A 272 -4.14 30.76 -4.04
N ILE A 273 -5.18 31.36 -4.60
CA ILE A 273 -6.47 30.73 -4.84
C ILE A 273 -6.78 30.68 -6.34
N LEU A 274 -7.62 29.71 -6.71
CA LEU A 274 -8.21 29.63 -8.04
C LEU A 274 -9.67 30.05 -7.94
N SER A 275 -10.09 30.98 -8.78
CA SER A 275 -11.47 31.46 -8.89
C SER A 275 -12.00 31.37 -10.32
N THR A 276 -13.31 31.53 -10.49
CA THR A 276 -13.98 31.69 -11.79
C THR A 276 -14.32 33.15 -12.10
N TYR A 277 -13.66 34.13 -11.46
CA TYR A 277 -13.88 35.54 -11.75
C TYR A 277 -13.40 35.89 -13.17
N GLY A 278 -14.35 36.24 -14.05
CA GLY A 278 -14.16 36.43 -15.49
C GLY A 278 -13.98 35.10 -16.24
N ASP A 279 -12.87 34.43 -15.93
CA ASP A 279 -12.49 33.09 -16.39
C ASP A 279 -11.80 32.35 -15.22
N ARG A 280 -11.23 31.16 -15.46
CA ARG A 280 -10.40 30.48 -14.45
C ARG A 280 -9.11 31.27 -14.21
N SER A 281 -9.09 32.07 -13.16
CA SER A 281 -8.01 33.00 -12.81
C SER A 281 -7.40 32.68 -11.44
N PHE A 282 -6.08 32.88 -11.33
CA PHE A 282 -5.36 32.75 -10.06
C PHE A 282 -5.14 34.14 -9.46
N GLY A 283 -5.28 34.23 -8.13
CA GLY A 283 -5.02 35.45 -7.36
C GLY A 283 -4.48 35.13 -5.98
N SER A 284 -3.82 36.10 -5.36
CA SER A 284 -3.40 36.03 -3.95
C SER A 284 -4.48 36.61 -3.06
N VAL A 285 -4.82 35.91 -1.97
CA VAL A 285 -5.72 36.44 -0.93
C VAL A 285 -5.05 37.61 -0.23
N GLU A 286 -5.70 38.77 -0.21
CA GLU A 286 -5.30 39.92 0.61
C GLU A 286 -6.07 39.96 1.92
N ALA A 287 -7.39 39.85 1.84
CA ALA A 287 -8.29 39.91 2.99
C ALA A 287 -9.51 39.00 2.78
N ILE A 288 -10.16 38.66 3.89
CA ILE A 288 -11.47 38.00 3.90
C ILE A 288 -12.40 38.97 4.60
N GLU A 289 -13.43 39.41 3.89
CA GLU A 289 -14.37 40.40 4.38
C GLU A 289 -15.78 39.80 4.41
N THR A 290 -16.54 40.12 5.45
CA THR A 290 -17.96 39.78 5.52
C THR A 290 -18.76 41.04 5.17
N ARG A 291 -19.44 41.02 4.03
CA ARG A 291 -20.36 42.11 3.60
C ARG A 291 -21.75 41.50 3.43
N ASP A 292 -22.78 42.18 3.92
CA ASP A 292 -24.18 41.73 3.81
C ASP A 292 -24.44 40.28 4.28
N GLY A 293 -23.69 39.82 5.29
CA GLY A 293 -23.80 38.45 5.83
C GLY A 293 -23.16 37.35 4.96
N ALA A 294 -22.49 37.72 3.87
CA ALA A 294 -21.74 36.80 3.01
C ALA A 294 -20.23 37.05 3.11
N ASN A 295 -19.45 35.98 3.09
CA ASN A 295 -17.99 36.05 3.08
C ASN A 295 -17.46 36.22 1.65
N TYR A 296 -16.64 37.24 1.46
CA TYR A 296 -15.93 37.55 0.22
C TYR A 296 -14.44 37.40 0.44
N ILE A 297 -13.76 36.84 -0.55
CA ILE A 297 -12.30 36.85 -0.60
C ILE A 297 -11.88 38.02 -1.47
N VAL A 298 -11.17 38.99 -0.89
CA VAL A 298 -10.50 40.04 -1.66
C VAL A 298 -9.20 39.45 -2.20
N ALA A 299 -9.16 39.20 -3.51
CA ALA A 299 -8.00 38.63 -4.18
C ALA A 299 -7.32 39.70 -5.05
N ALA A 300 -5.99 39.71 -5.05
CA ALA A 300 -5.19 40.56 -5.91
C ALA A 300 -4.45 39.73 -6.96
N ASP A 301 -4.34 40.30 -8.17
CA ASP A 301 -3.41 39.82 -9.18
C ASP A 301 -2.00 40.40 -8.95
N ASN A 302 -1.03 39.99 -9.78
CA ASN A 302 0.34 40.52 -9.68
C ASN A 302 0.48 41.96 -10.20
N THR A 303 -0.56 42.55 -10.78
CA THR A 303 -0.60 43.98 -11.14
C THR A 303 -1.12 44.86 -10.00
N GLY A 304 -1.62 44.24 -8.91
CA GLY A 304 -2.22 44.92 -7.78
C GLY A 304 -3.69 45.25 -7.98
N ALA A 305 -4.32 44.76 -9.06
CA ALA A 305 -5.75 44.89 -9.25
C ALA A 305 -6.48 43.90 -8.33
N THR A 306 -7.35 44.43 -7.48
CA THR A 306 -8.15 43.65 -6.54
C THR A 306 -9.52 43.33 -7.13
N TYR A 307 -10.05 42.16 -6.77
CA TYR A 307 -11.39 41.73 -7.12
C TYR A 307 -11.98 40.86 -6.01
N ASP A 308 -13.29 40.95 -5.85
CA ASP A 308 -14.02 40.20 -4.84
C ASP A 308 -14.46 38.84 -5.40
N VAL A 309 -14.10 37.76 -4.71
CA VAL A 309 -14.45 36.38 -5.07
C VAL A 309 -15.48 35.84 -4.07
N THR A 310 -16.64 35.44 -4.58
CA THR A 310 -17.71 34.83 -3.77
C THR A 310 -17.47 33.34 -3.50
N ALA A 311 -18.24 32.77 -2.58
CA ALA A 311 -18.22 31.33 -2.25
C ALA A 311 -18.39 30.42 -3.47
N ASP A 312 -19.27 30.82 -4.39
CA ASP A 312 -19.56 30.05 -5.61
C ASP A 312 -18.46 30.17 -6.66
N GLN A 313 -17.74 31.30 -6.66
CA GLN A 313 -16.63 31.53 -7.57
C GLN A 313 -15.32 30.90 -7.10
N TYR A 314 -15.22 30.54 -5.81
CA TYR A 314 -14.03 29.94 -5.22
C TYR A 314 -13.92 28.46 -5.55
N LEU A 315 -12.87 28.08 -6.31
CA LEU A 315 -12.63 26.68 -6.68
C LEU A 315 -11.69 25.96 -5.71
N GLY A 316 -10.77 26.67 -5.06
CA GLY A 316 -9.87 26.09 -4.08
C GLY A 316 -8.56 26.87 -3.90
N LYS A 317 -7.73 26.38 -2.97
CA LYS A 317 -6.38 26.87 -2.69
C LYS A 317 -5.34 26.10 -3.50
N ALA A 318 -4.43 26.81 -4.15
CA ALA A 318 -3.27 26.20 -4.80
C ALA A 318 -2.31 25.60 -3.76
N VAL A 319 -2.00 24.31 -3.90
CA VAL A 319 -1.12 23.56 -3.00
C VAL A 319 0.23 23.30 -3.64
N TYR A 320 0.25 22.95 -4.92
CA TYR A 320 1.48 22.58 -5.62
C TYR A 320 1.54 23.17 -7.02
N ARG A 321 2.73 23.58 -7.44
CA ARG A 321 3.02 24.11 -8.78
C ARG A 321 4.00 23.19 -9.49
N ILE A 322 3.61 22.69 -10.66
CA ILE A 322 4.48 21.93 -11.55
C ILE A 322 4.81 22.82 -12.74
N ALA A 323 6.02 23.40 -12.72
CA ALA A 323 6.48 24.31 -13.75
C ALA A 323 6.64 23.59 -15.10
N GLY A 324 6.18 24.21 -16.19
CA GLY A 324 6.40 23.75 -17.57
C GLY A 324 5.57 22.55 -18.03
N LEU A 325 4.90 21.82 -17.13
CA LEU A 325 4.06 20.67 -17.49
C LEU A 325 2.81 21.09 -18.29
N GLY A 326 2.38 22.34 -18.18
CA GLY A 326 1.22 22.89 -18.88
C GLY A 326 1.38 22.88 -20.40
N LYS A 327 2.61 23.00 -20.91
CA LYS A 327 2.88 22.87 -22.36
C LYS A 327 2.58 21.46 -22.84
N LEU A 328 3.01 20.45 -22.08
CA LEU A 328 2.81 19.05 -22.41
C LEU A 328 1.33 18.67 -22.34
N THR A 329 0.63 19.10 -21.28
CA THR A 329 -0.81 18.83 -21.13
C THR A 329 -1.63 19.54 -22.20
N LYS A 330 -1.31 20.81 -22.52
CA LYS A 330 -1.96 21.55 -23.62
C LYS A 330 -1.74 20.83 -24.95
N TYR A 331 -0.51 20.42 -25.26
CA TYR A 331 -0.23 19.65 -26.48
C TYR A 331 -1.01 18.33 -26.53
N ALA A 332 -1.01 17.57 -25.44
CA ALA A 332 -1.72 16.29 -25.34
C ALA A 332 -3.24 16.45 -25.51
N LEU A 333 -3.83 17.54 -24.98
CA LEU A 333 -5.26 17.82 -25.06
C LEU A 333 -5.68 18.36 -26.44
N THR A 334 -4.88 19.23 -27.05
CA THR A 334 -5.16 19.84 -28.36
C THR A 334 -4.92 18.84 -29.50
N HIS A 335 -3.86 18.05 -29.44
CA HIS A 335 -3.47 17.11 -30.49
C HIS A 335 -3.53 15.65 -30.02
N ARG A 336 -4.67 15.23 -29.45
CA ARG A 336 -4.84 13.91 -28.82
C ARG A 336 -4.37 12.75 -29.70
N ILE A 337 -4.81 12.71 -30.96
CA ILE A 337 -4.45 11.65 -31.91
C ILE A 337 -2.93 11.64 -32.14
N ASN A 338 -2.31 12.81 -32.35
CA ASN A 338 -0.87 12.90 -32.57
C ASN A 338 -0.09 12.49 -31.32
N TYR A 339 -0.54 12.91 -30.13
CA TYR A 339 0.07 12.52 -28.86
C TYR A 339 0.07 10.99 -28.68
N PHE A 340 -1.08 10.33 -28.88
CA PHE A 340 -1.15 8.87 -28.80
C PHE A 340 -0.37 8.18 -29.92
N ALA A 341 -0.33 8.73 -31.14
CA ALA A 341 0.49 8.21 -32.23
C ALA A 341 2.00 8.29 -31.92
N VAL A 342 2.47 9.39 -31.32
CA VAL A 342 3.86 9.54 -30.85
C VAL A 342 4.17 8.53 -29.74
N LEU A 343 3.28 8.36 -28.75
CA LEU A 343 3.47 7.33 -27.70
C LEU A 343 3.48 5.90 -28.27
N ALA A 344 2.56 5.59 -29.19
CA ALA A 344 2.47 4.29 -29.82
C ALA A 344 3.69 3.98 -30.70
N SER A 345 4.14 4.95 -31.51
CA SER A 345 5.36 4.80 -32.31
C SER A 345 6.61 4.64 -31.43
N LEU A 346 6.72 5.39 -30.33
CA LEU A 346 7.80 5.21 -29.36
C LEU A 346 7.77 3.80 -28.75
N ALA A 347 6.60 3.32 -28.33
CA ALA A 347 6.44 1.96 -27.81
C ALA A 347 6.82 0.89 -28.85
N LEU A 348 6.41 1.06 -30.12
CA LEU A 348 6.78 0.15 -31.21
C LEU A 348 8.28 0.12 -31.46
N VAL A 349 8.96 1.26 -31.45
CA VAL A 349 10.43 1.34 -31.58
C VAL A 349 11.11 0.61 -30.42
N LEU A 350 10.62 0.79 -29.19
CA LEU A 350 11.17 0.09 -28.01
C LEU A 350 10.94 -1.42 -28.08
N ILE A 351 9.78 -1.87 -28.56
CA ILE A 351 9.49 -3.29 -28.80
C ILE A 351 10.40 -3.83 -29.90
N ALA A 352 10.57 -3.12 -31.01
CA ALA A 352 11.46 -3.51 -32.09
C ALA A 352 12.91 -3.65 -31.60
N LEU A 353 13.39 -2.69 -30.79
CA LEU A 353 14.71 -2.76 -30.15
C LEU A 353 14.79 -3.98 -29.20
N LEU A 354 13.77 -4.27 -28.40
CA LEU A 354 13.74 -5.45 -27.52
C LEU A 354 13.80 -6.77 -28.29
N ILE A 355 13.20 -6.83 -29.49
CA ILE A 355 13.24 -7.99 -30.39
C ILE A 355 14.63 -8.11 -31.04
N LEU A 356 15.22 -6.99 -31.48
CA LEU A 356 16.53 -6.94 -32.13
C LEU A 356 17.68 -7.31 -31.18
N PHE A 357 17.47 -7.15 -29.87
CA PHE A 357 18.36 -7.63 -28.81
C PHE A 357 17.77 -8.88 -28.12
N PRO A 358 17.69 -10.03 -28.82
CA PRO A 358 17.12 -11.24 -28.27
C PRO A 358 17.92 -11.66 -27.04
N SER A 359 17.22 -11.89 -25.93
CA SER A 359 17.81 -12.48 -24.75
C SER A 359 18.33 -13.84 -25.18
N ARG A 360 19.65 -14.01 -25.20
CA ARG A 360 20.23 -15.34 -25.22
C ARG A 360 19.73 -15.99 -23.93
N LYS A 361 18.65 -16.80 -24.05
CA LYS A 361 18.19 -17.66 -22.97
C LYS A 361 19.45 -18.27 -22.38
N PRO A 362 19.70 -18.16 -21.06
CA PRO A 362 20.83 -18.83 -20.46
C PRO A 362 20.73 -20.27 -20.93
N ARG A 363 21.70 -20.72 -21.75
CA ARG A 363 21.74 -22.11 -22.19
C ARG A 363 21.73 -22.89 -20.88
N ARG A 364 20.70 -23.71 -20.66
CA ARG A 364 20.57 -24.67 -19.54
C ARG A 364 21.72 -25.70 -19.59
N LYS A 365 22.97 -25.26 -19.63
CA LYS A 365 24.14 -26.14 -19.57
C LYS A 365 24.52 -26.48 -18.13
N ASP A 366 24.02 -25.72 -17.15
CA ASP A 366 24.24 -25.96 -15.71
C ASP A 366 22.95 -26.30 -14.95
N GLN A 367 21.88 -26.70 -15.66
CA GLN A 367 20.89 -27.52 -14.95
C GLN A 367 21.53 -28.89 -14.80
N PRO A 368 21.86 -29.35 -13.57
CA PRO A 368 22.35 -30.70 -13.37
C PRO A 368 21.36 -31.63 -14.05
N LYS A 369 21.85 -32.55 -14.88
CA LYS A 369 21.01 -33.59 -15.48
C LYS A 369 20.52 -34.47 -14.34
N PHE A 370 19.40 -34.07 -13.72
CA PHE A 370 18.70 -34.90 -12.75
C PHE A 370 18.36 -36.22 -13.43
N GLY A 371 18.97 -37.30 -12.94
CA GLY A 371 18.77 -38.67 -13.42
C GLY A 371 20.01 -39.39 -13.94
N ARG A 372 21.21 -38.78 -13.99
CA ARG A 372 22.44 -39.54 -14.31
C ARG A 372 23.56 -39.45 -13.26
N ASP A 373 23.59 -38.38 -12.49
CA ASP A 373 24.73 -38.10 -11.59
C ASP A 373 24.31 -38.02 -10.11
N TYR A 374 23.12 -38.53 -9.77
CA TYR A 374 22.69 -38.67 -8.38
C TYR A 374 22.55 -40.16 -8.09
N ASN A 375 23.44 -40.70 -7.27
CA ASN A 375 23.27 -42.05 -6.74
C ASN A 375 22.38 -41.97 -5.51
N VAL A 376 21.61 -43.03 -5.23
CA VAL A 376 20.74 -43.11 -4.05
C VAL A 376 21.54 -42.94 -2.75
N GLU A 377 22.82 -43.29 -2.79
CA GLU A 377 23.81 -43.12 -1.72
C GLU A 377 24.10 -41.65 -1.36
N ASP A 378 23.84 -40.69 -2.26
CA ASP A 378 24.00 -39.26 -1.97
C ASP A 378 22.87 -38.71 -1.05
N PHE A 379 21.87 -39.53 -0.73
CA PHE A 379 20.71 -39.16 0.08
C PHE A 379 20.53 -40.00 1.35
N THR A 380 21.43 -40.93 1.66
CA THR A 380 21.47 -41.58 2.97
C THR A 380 22.16 -40.64 3.96
N ILE A 381 21.41 -40.18 4.96
CA ILE A 381 21.89 -39.44 6.13
C ILE A 381 22.51 -40.42 7.11
#